data_AF-A0A940NDY8-F1
#
_entry.id   AF-A0A940NDY8-F1
#
_cell.length_a   1.000
_cell.length_b   1.000
_cell.length_c   1.000
_cell.angle_alpha   90.00
_cell.angle_beta   90.00
_cell.angle_gamma   90.00
#
_symmetry.space_group_name_H-M   'P 1'
#
loop_
_entity.id
_entity.type
_entity.pdbx_description
1 polymer ?
#
loop_
_entity_poly.entity_id
_entity_poly.type
_entity_poly.pdbx_seq_one_letter_code
_entity_poly.pdbx_strand_id
1 'polypeptide(L)'
;MITKAYFLFNTQYVRYDAASDAVEAGYPKSIGANWTGFSAAGFEGGIDAAVNSDSGKVYFFKGSQYLCYDVAANAVDSGYPLAIAGNWPGLAEAGFGSDIDAAVNWGNGKLYFFKANQYVRYDLAQDKVDDGYPVSIADGWPGFDAAGFGSAIDTALNWGNGKVYFFRGAQYLRYDIASDSIDPGSPADIDASWGGLGAARAGSPIRASWSRTGAAAGGVDFSYLSDAFFSQLKEVCTSSVARPKTSSA
;
A
#
# COMPACT_ATOMS: atom_id res chain seq x y z
N MET A 1 5.40 -16.40 -2.42
CA MET A 1 6.13 -15.81 -1.27
C MET A 1 6.78 -14.50 -1.70
N ILE A 2 6.83 -13.53 -0.79
CA ILE A 2 7.57 -12.28 -1.01
C ILE A 2 9.06 -12.59 -1.17
N THR A 3 9.68 -11.93 -2.14
CA THR A 3 11.14 -11.96 -2.32
C THR A 3 11.78 -10.63 -1.94
N LYS A 4 11.08 -9.52 -2.19
CA LYS A 4 11.56 -8.17 -1.88
C LYS A 4 10.46 -7.34 -1.24
N ALA A 5 10.80 -6.57 -0.22
CA ALA A 5 9.98 -5.47 0.28
C ALA A 5 10.65 -4.13 -0.05
N TYR A 6 9.84 -3.10 -0.22
CA TYR A 6 10.27 -1.75 -0.51
C TYR A 6 9.71 -0.86 0.57
N PHE A 7 10.58 -0.11 1.26
CA PHE A 7 10.19 0.83 2.31
C PHE A 7 10.61 2.23 1.88
N LEU A 8 9.65 3.16 1.86
CA LEU A 8 9.83 4.51 1.36
C LEU A 8 9.79 5.50 2.52
N PHE A 9 10.66 6.50 2.46
CA PHE A 9 10.74 7.57 3.43
C PHE A 9 11.36 8.81 2.77
N ASN A 10 10.83 9.99 3.07
CA ASN A 10 11.25 11.26 2.45
C ASN A 10 11.18 11.20 0.91
N THR A 11 12.33 11.28 0.23
CA THR A 11 12.51 11.17 -1.23
C THR A 11 13.24 9.90 -1.64
N GLN A 12 13.35 8.95 -0.71
CA GLN A 12 14.18 7.76 -0.82
C GLN A 12 13.39 6.49 -0.54
N TYR A 13 13.97 5.37 -0.97
CA TYR A 13 13.49 4.05 -0.62
C TYR A 13 14.65 3.10 -0.39
N VAL A 14 14.38 2.03 0.35
CA VAL A 14 15.25 0.84 0.42
C VAL A 14 14.57 -0.35 -0.23
N ARG A 15 15.37 -1.27 -0.75
CA ARG A 15 14.92 -2.62 -1.08
C ARG A 15 15.43 -3.58 -0.01
N TYR A 16 14.51 -4.26 0.65
CA TYR A 16 14.77 -5.28 1.65
C TYR A 16 14.66 -6.65 1.01
N ASP A 17 15.67 -7.49 1.17
CA ASP A 17 15.68 -8.86 0.69
C ASP A 17 15.15 -9.80 1.75
N ALA A 18 14.05 -10.49 1.43
CA ALA A 18 13.40 -11.39 2.37
C ALA A 18 14.22 -12.65 2.68
N ALA A 19 15.13 -13.05 1.77
CA ALA A 19 15.94 -14.26 1.94
C ALA A 19 17.13 -14.04 2.90
N SER A 20 17.82 -12.91 2.76
CA SER A 20 18.92 -12.52 3.64
C SER A 20 18.49 -11.74 4.87
N ASP A 21 17.20 -11.39 4.96
CA ASP A 21 16.62 -10.59 6.04
C ASP A 21 17.38 -9.27 6.29
N ALA A 22 17.66 -8.55 5.19
CA ALA A 22 18.44 -7.32 5.24
C ALA A 22 18.11 -6.36 4.09
N VAL A 23 18.33 -5.06 4.33
CA VAL A 23 18.44 -4.04 3.30
C VAL A 23 19.60 -4.39 2.36
N GLU A 24 19.33 -4.37 1.07
CA GLU A 24 20.35 -4.64 0.07
C GLU A 24 21.45 -3.56 0.04
N ALA A 25 22.67 -3.97 -0.30
CA ALA A 25 23.79 -3.06 -0.47
C ALA A 25 23.50 -1.99 -1.53
N GLY A 26 23.93 -0.75 -1.26
CA GLY A 26 23.73 0.39 -2.17
C GLY A 26 22.38 1.11 -2.02
N TYR A 27 21.62 0.79 -0.98
CA TYR A 27 20.44 1.54 -0.55
C TYR A 27 20.75 2.40 0.69
N PRO A 28 19.99 3.50 0.95
CA PRO A 28 18.81 3.95 0.21
C PRO A 28 19.11 4.58 -1.16
N LYS A 29 18.09 4.60 -2.04
CA LYS A 29 18.15 5.23 -3.37
C LYS A 29 17.04 6.27 -3.53
N SER A 30 17.28 7.27 -4.39
CA SER A 30 16.27 8.28 -4.73
C SER A 30 15.11 7.66 -5.50
N ILE A 31 13.87 7.96 -5.08
CA ILE A 31 12.65 7.53 -5.75
C ILE A 31 12.60 8.11 -7.16
N GLY A 32 12.69 9.45 -7.28
CA GLY A 32 12.56 10.15 -8.55
C GLY A 32 13.60 9.78 -9.61
N ALA A 33 14.78 9.30 -9.18
CA ALA A 33 15.85 8.89 -10.09
C ALA A 33 15.77 7.42 -10.54
N ASN A 34 15.05 6.56 -9.81
CA ASN A 34 15.07 5.11 -10.05
C ASN A 34 13.73 4.55 -10.53
N TRP A 35 12.61 5.26 -10.30
CA TRP A 35 11.28 4.80 -10.68
C TRP A 35 10.72 5.69 -11.78
N THR A 36 10.63 5.14 -12.99
CA THR A 36 10.29 5.90 -14.20
C THR A 36 8.91 6.53 -14.05
N GLY A 37 8.82 7.83 -14.30
CA GLY A 37 7.57 8.59 -14.24
C GLY A 37 7.27 9.24 -12.89
N PHE A 38 7.94 8.86 -11.79
CA PHE A 38 7.67 9.46 -10.48
C PHE A 38 7.95 10.96 -10.42
N SER A 39 9.11 11.41 -10.90
CA SER A 39 9.45 12.85 -10.93
C SER A 39 8.53 13.65 -11.84
N ALA A 40 8.14 13.08 -12.99
CA ALA A 40 7.23 13.75 -13.92
C ALA A 40 5.81 13.90 -13.34
N ALA A 41 5.40 12.96 -12.49
CA ALA A 41 4.15 12.99 -11.77
C ALA A 41 4.19 13.81 -10.46
N GLY A 42 5.36 14.28 -10.02
CA GLY A 42 5.51 14.96 -8.73
C GLY A 42 5.48 14.02 -7.52
N PHE A 43 5.83 12.75 -7.68
CA PHE A 43 5.85 11.70 -6.64
C PHE A 43 7.27 11.31 -6.20
N GLU A 44 8.30 12.10 -6.52
CA GLU A 44 9.69 11.87 -6.10
C GLU A 44 9.92 11.91 -4.56
N GLY A 45 8.91 12.34 -3.80
CA GLY A 45 8.83 12.25 -2.35
C GLY A 45 7.47 12.66 -1.81
N GLY A 46 7.29 12.54 -0.49
CA GLY A 46 6.01 12.83 0.17
C GLY A 46 4.90 11.85 -0.23
N ILE A 47 5.27 10.59 -0.50
CA ILE A 47 4.31 9.50 -0.68
C ILE A 47 3.74 9.18 0.70
N ASP A 48 2.43 9.10 0.80
CA ASP A 48 1.72 8.90 2.06
C ASP A 48 1.33 7.44 2.30
N ALA A 49 1.08 6.66 1.24
CA ALA A 49 0.82 5.23 1.34
C ALA A 49 1.15 4.51 0.02
N ALA A 50 1.32 3.19 0.08
CA ALA A 50 1.40 2.34 -1.10
C ALA A 50 0.69 1.02 -0.86
N VAL A 51 0.12 0.42 -1.90
CA VAL A 51 -0.52 -0.90 -1.81
C VAL A 51 -0.33 -1.71 -3.08
N ASN A 52 0.00 -2.98 -2.91
CA ASN A 52 0.02 -3.95 -4.00
C ASN A 52 -1.40 -4.23 -4.50
N SER A 53 -1.59 -4.18 -5.80
CA SER A 53 -2.74 -4.81 -6.46
C SER A 53 -2.43 -6.27 -6.80
N ASP A 54 -3.47 -7.04 -7.10
CA ASP A 54 -3.34 -8.43 -7.55
C ASP A 54 -2.90 -8.53 -9.03
N SER A 55 -2.81 -7.41 -9.75
CA SER A 55 -2.51 -7.34 -11.19
C SER A 55 -1.05 -7.06 -11.54
N GLY A 56 -0.14 -7.13 -10.55
CA GLY A 56 1.26 -6.73 -10.74
C GLY A 56 1.48 -5.21 -10.79
N LYS A 57 0.45 -4.43 -10.46
CA LYS A 57 0.54 -2.97 -10.24
C LYS A 57 0.71 -2.64 -8.76
N VAL A 58 1.24 -1.46 -8.48
CA VAL A 58 1.25 -0.85 -7.15
C VAL A 58 0.61 0.52 -7.25
N TYR A 59 -0.31 0.81 -6.33
CA TYR A 59 -0.88 2.13 -6.19
C TYR A 59 -0.13 2.92 -5.13
N PHE A 60 0.29 4.14 -5.45
CA PHE A 60 0.95 5.06 -4.52
C PHE A 60 0.07 6.27 -4.29
N PHE A 61 -0.14 6.67 -3.04
CA PHE A 61 -1.01 7.78 -2.67
C PHE A 61 -0.18 8.96 -2.18
N LYS A 62 -0.60 10.17 -2.54
CA LYS A 62 -0.01 11.43 -2.10
C LYS A 62 -1.08 12.50 -2.08
N GLY A 63 -1.39 13.01 -0.89
CA GLY A 63 -2.52 13.92 -0.68
C GLY A 63 -3.80 13.36 -1.28
N SER A 64 -4.48 14.15 -2.10
CA SER A 64 -5.73 13.78 -2.76
C SER A 64 -5.56 12.99 -4.07
N GLN A 65 -4.35 12.53 -4.37
CA GLN A 65 -4.01 11.91 -5.65
C GLN A 65 -3.36 10.53 -5.45
N TYR A 66 -3.37 9.74 -6.52
CA TYR A 66 -2.66 8.47 -6.57
C TYR A 66 -2.01 8.21 -7.94
N LEU A 67 -0.99 7.36 -7.95
CA LEU A 67 -0.33 6.78 -9.11
C LEU A 67 -0.68 5.30 -9.25
N CYS A 68 -0.78 4.82 -10.48
CA CYS A 68 -0.65 3.41 -10.80
C CYS A 68 0.74 3.16 -11.39
N TYR A 69 1.49 2.24 -10.78
CA TYR A 69 2.83 1.87 -11.21
C TYR A 69 2.86 0.43 -11.72
N ASP A 70 3.35 0.25 -12.94
CA ASP A 70 3.65 -1.06 -13.50
C ASP A 70 5.00 -1.57 -13.00
N VAL A 71 4.97 -2.64 -12.21
CA VAL A 71 6.18 -3.22 -11.62
C VAL A 71 7.08 -3.88 -12.68
N ALA A 72 6.48 -4.45 -13.73
CA ALA A 72 7.19 -5.15 -14.79
C ALA A 72 7.81 -4.18 -15.80
N ALA A 73 7.05 -3.16 -16.21
CA ALA A 73 7.54 -2.09 -17.09
C ALA A 73 8.45 -1.09 -16.34
N ASN A 74 8.45 -1.13 -15.00
CA ASN A 74 9.15 -0.18 -14.14
C ASN A 74 8.80 1.27 -14.50
N ALA A 75 7.51 1.55 -14.65
CA ALA A 75 7.00 2.83 -15.11
C ALA A 75 5.61 3.15 -14.54
N VAL A 76 5.38 4.44 -14.29
CA VAL A 76 4.03 4.97 -14.02
C VAL A 76 3.18 4.79 -15.28
N ASP A 77 1.95 4.30 -15.11
CA ASP A 77 1.00 4.17 -16.20
C ASP A 77 0.62 5.56 -16.76
N SER A 78 0.36 5.61 -18.07
CA SER A 78 -0.03 6.87 -18.73
C SER A 78 -1.36 7.40 -18.18
N GLY A 79 -1.46 8.72 -17.99
CA GLY A 79 -2.67 9.39 -17.49
C GLY A 79 -2.70 9.60 -15.97
N TYR A 80 -1.70 9.12 -15.24
CA TYR A 80 -1.54 9.36 -13.80
C TYR A 80 -0.65 10.59 -13.51
N PRO A 81 -0.82 11.27 -12.36
CA PRO A 81 -1.71 10.93 -11.24
C PRO A 81 -3.19 11.24 -11.49
N LEU A 82 -4.06 10.50 -10.82
CA LEU A 82 -5.50 10.73 -10.79
C LEU A 82 -5.94 11.10 -9.36
N ALA A 83 -7.12 11.73 -9.23
CA ALA A 83 -7.71 12.06 -7.93
C ALA A 83 -8.22 10.79 -7.23
N ILE A 84 -8.09 10.70 -5.91
CA ILE A 84 -8.69 9.62 -5.13
C ILE A 84 -10.22 9.66 -5.26
N ALA A 85 -10.79 10.86 -5.06
CA ALA A 85 -12.23 11.08 -5.21
C ALA A 85 -12.70 10.73 -6.63
N GLY A 86 -13.72 9.87 -6.72
CA GLY A 86 -14.30 9.41 -7.98
C GLY A 86 -13.57 8.26 -8.66
N ASN A 87 -12.34 7.91 -8.25
CA ASN A 87 -11.60 6.75 -8.78
C ASN A 87 -11.44 5.61 -7.76
N TRP A 88 -11.67 5.90 -6.47
CA TRP A 88 -11.76 4.91 -5.39
C TRP A 88 -13.09 5.09 -4.65
N PRO A 89 -14.21 4.54 -5.16
CA PRO A 89 -15.53 4.77 -4.60
C PRO A 89 -15.63 4.52 -3.09
N GLY A 90 -16.20 5.48 -2.36
CA GLY A 90 -16.38 5.41 -0.91
C GLY A 90 -15.19 5.93 -0.09
N LEU A 91 -13.97 6.02 -0.65
CA LEU A 91 -12.83 6.56 0.13
C LEU A 91 -13.04 8.03 0.49
N ALA A 92 -13.44 8.87 -0.48
CA ALA A 92 -13.64 10.29 -0.23
C ALA A 92 -14.79 10.54 0.75
N GLU A 93 -15.88 9.81 0.60
CA GLU A 93 -17.06 9.85 1.46
C GLU A 93 -16.75 9.39 2.90
N ALA A 94 -15.85 8.41 3.04
CA ALA A 94 -15.36 7.95 4.35
C ALA A 94 -14.28 8.86 4.96
N GLY A 95 -13.89 9.96 4.29
CA GLY A 95 -12.90 10.92 4.78
C GLY A 95 -11.44 10.61 4.41
N PHE A 96 -11.20 9.69 3.48
CA PHE A 96 -9.87 9.24 3.00
C PHE A 96 -9.52 9.82 1.62
N GLY A 97 -10.24 10.86 1.17
CA GLY A 97 -10.04 11.47 -0.15
C GLY A 97 -8.92 12.50 -0.25
N SER A 98 -8.35 12.93 0.88
CA SER A 98 -7.34 14.01 0.95
C SER A 98 -5.94 13.56 1.34
N ASP A 99 -5.82 12.37 1.92
CA ASP A 99 -4.63 11.79 2.53
C ASP A 99 -4.97 10.38 3.05
N ILE A 100 -3.96 9.51 3.10
CA ILE A 100 -4.01 8.13 3.58
C ILE A 100 -2.66 7.86 4.23
N ASP A 101 -2.63 7.42 5.49
CA ASP A 101 -1.37 7.18 6.23
C ASP A 101 -0.76 5.81 5.92
N ALA A 102 -1.61 4.80 5.70
CA ALA A 102 -1.14 3.47 5.35
C ALA A 102 -2.17 2.73 4.51
N ALA A 103 -1.70 1.80 3.69
CA ALA A 103 -2.56 0.89 2.93
C ALA A 103 -1.94 -0.50 2.92
N VAL A 104 -2.77 -1.54 2.98
CA VAL A 104 -2.32 -2.92 2.89
C VAL A 104 -3.34 -3.79 2.17
N ASN A 105 -2.85 -4.65 1.28
CA ASN A 105 -3.66 -5.72 0.70
C ASN A 105 -3.67 -6.89 1.67
N TRP A 106 -4.86 -7.23 2.16
CA TRP A 106 -5.01 -8.29 3.15
C TRP A 106 -4.88 -9.70 2.56
N GLY A 107 -4.99 -9.84 1.23
CA GLY A 107 -4.90 -11.12 0.54
C GLY A 107 -6.20 -11.92 0.53
N ASN A 108 -7.32 -11.31 0.92
CA ASN A 108 -8.66 -11.91 0.88
C ASN A 108 -9.64 -11.12 -0.03
N GLY A 109 -9.11 -10.41 -1.02
CA GLY A 109 -9.89 -9.50 -1.88
C GLY A 109 -10.24 -8.17 -1.21
N LYS A 110 -9.66 -7.86 -0.04
CA LYS A 110 -9.84 -6.58 0.65
C LYS A 110 -8.54 -5.81 0.75
N LEU A 111 -8.64 -4.49 0.58
CA LEU A 111 -7.61 -3.54 0.99
C LEU A 111 -8.04 -2.87 2.28
N TYR A 112 -7.09 -2.56 3.14
CA TYR A 112 -7.33 -1.76 4.34
C TYR A 112 -6.54 -0.47 4.21
N PHE A 113 -7.22 0.66 4.39
CA PHE A 113 -6.62 1.99 4.38
C PHE A 113 -6.75 2.59 5.76
N PHE A 114 -5.68 3.20 6.26
CA PHE A 114 -5.59 3.80 7.58
C PHE A 114 -5.35 5.30 7.46
N LYS A 115 -5.99 6.06 8.35
CA LYS A 115 -5.84 7.51 8.46
C LYS A 115 -6.13 7.92 9.89
N ALA A 116 -5.18 8.60 10.53
CA ALA A 116 -5.21 8.93 11.95
C ALA A 116 -5.63 7.70 12.77
N ASN A 117 -6.60 7.83 13.66
CA ASN A 117 -7.08 6.74 14.52
C ASN A 117 -8.17 5.87 13.87
N GLN A 118 -8.36 5.95 12.55
CA GLN A 118 -9.42 5.25 11.84
C GLN A 118 -8.88 4.43 10.67
N TYR A 119 -9.69 3.46 10.23
CA TYR A 119 -9.44 2.70 9.03
C TYR A 119 -10.73 2.41 8.27
N VAL A 120 -10.59 2.13 6.98
CA VAL A 120 -11.65 1.63 6.10
C VAL A 120 -11.22 0.31 5.49
N ARG A 121 -12.19 -0.55 5.18
CA ARG A 121 -11.98 -1.77 4.39
C ARG A 121 -12.61 -1.57 3.02
N TYR A 122 -11.82 -1.75 1.97
CA TYR A 122 -12.22 -1.62 0.59
C TYR A 122 -12.36 -3.00 -0.05
N ASP A 123 -13.50 -3.25 -0.67
CA ASP A 123 -13.80 -4.47 -1.41
C ASP A 123 -13.33 -4.34 -2.86
N LEU A 124 -12.38 -5.17 -3.28
CA LEU A 124 -11.86 -5.17 -4.64
C LEU A 124 -12.86 -5.73 -5.67
N ALA A 125 -13.78 -6.61 -5.26
CA ALA A 125 -14.78 -7.20 -6.15
C ALA A 125 -15.97 -6.26 -6.35
N GLN A 126 -16.37 -5.51 -5.32
CA GLN A 126 -17.45 -4.52 -5.40
C GLN A 126 -16.95 -3.13 -5.80
N ASP A 127 -15.64 -2.92 -5.82
CA ASP A 127 -14.97 -1.65 -6.10
C ASP A 127 -15.51 -0.49 -5.24
N LYS A 128 -15.62 -0.72 -3.93
CA LYS A 128 -16.04 0.30 -2.96
C LYS A 128 -15.57 0.02 -1.55
N VAL A 129 -15.59 1.05 -0.71
CA VAL A 129 -15.55 0.89 0.75
C VAL A 129 -16.75 0.08 1.22
N ASP A 130 -16.49 -0.91 2.10
CA ASP A 130 -17.54 -1.71 2.74
C ASP A 130 -18.44 -0.82 3.63
N ASP A 131 -19.71 -1.19 3.72
CA ASP A 131 -20.66 -0.47 4.59
C ASP A 131 -20.24 -0.62 6.07
N GLY A 132 -20.46 0.42 6.88
CA GLY A 132 -20.10 0.45 8.30
C GLY A 132 -18.71 1.00 8.63
N TYR A 133 -17.95 1.43 7.63
CA TYR A 133 -16.67 2.13 7.78
C TYR A 133 -16.83 3.67 7.62
N PRO A 134 -15.91 4.48 8.17
CA PRO A 134 -14.68 4.11 8.89
C PRO A 134 -14.94 3.60 10.31
N VAL A 135 -13.99 2.79 10.81
CA VAL A 135 -13.99 2.25 12.17
C VAL A 135 -12.70 2.69 12.89
N SER A 136 -12.77 2.84 14.21
CA SER A 136 -11.61 3.12 15.07
C SER A 136 -10.59 2.00 15.00
N ILE A 137 -9.30 2.34 14.90
CA ILE A 137 -8.22 1.34 14.93
C ILE A 137 -8.20 0.63 16.29
N ALA A 138 -8.37 1.37 17.38
CA ALA A 138 -8.40 0.83 18.74
C ALA A 138 -9.51 -0.22 18.95
N ASP A 139 -10.66 -0.02 18.30
CA ASP A 139 -11.83 -0.91 18.45
C ASP A 139 -11.80 -2.08 17.47
N GLY A 140 -11.28 -1.86 16.26
CA GLY A 140 -11.29 -2.85 15.18
C GLY A 140 -10.08 -3.80 15.18
N TRP A 141 -9.00 -3.46 15.88
CA TRP A 141 -7.74 -4.22 15.85
C TRP A 141 -7.32 -4.64 17.27
N PRO A 142 -7.56 -5.90 17.65
CA PRO A 142 -7.27 -6.39 18.99
C PRO A 142 -5.83 -6.10 19.45
N GLY A 143 -5.71 -5.38 20.56
CA GLY A 143 -4.44 -5.05 21.20
C GLY A 143 -3.69 -3.84 20.63
N PHE A 144 -4.15 -3.23 19.54
CA PHE A 144 -3.44 -2.09 18.92
C PHE A 144 -3.37 -0.88 19.85
N ASP A 145 -4.45 -0.56 20.58
CA ASP A 145 -4.45 0.58 21.51
C ASP A 145 -3.43 0.39 22.65
N ALA A 146 -3.48 -0.77 23.31
CA ALA A 146 -2.55 -1.14 24.38
C ALA A 146 -1.08 -1.19 23.89
N ALA A 147 -0.87 -1.54 22.62
CA ALA A 147 0.45 -1.57 21.99
C ALA A 147 0.92 -0.20 21.48
N GLY A 148 0.10 0.86 21.60
CA GLY A 148 0.45 2.21 21.13
C GLY A 148 0.31 2.40 19.62
N PHE A 149 -0.54 1.63 18.95
CA PHE A 149 -0.85 1.70 17.50
C PHE A 149 -2.32 2.08 17.23
N GLY A 150 -3.13 2.31 18.27
CA GLY A 150 -4.55 2.65 18.14
C GLY A 150 -4.85 4.04 17.54
N SER A 151 -3.85 4.92 17.43
CA SER A 151 -4.08 6.32 17.01
C SER A 151 -3.52 6.68 15.62
N ALA A 152 -2.66 5.84 15.04
CA ALA A 152 -2.04 6.04 13.73
C ALA A 152 -1.23 4.81 13.32
N ILE A 153 -1.08 4.60 12.02
CA ILE A 153 -0.19 3.62 11.38
C ILE A 153 0.59 4.36 10.29
N ASP A 154 1.92 4.29 10.31
CA ASP A 154 2.75 4.99 9.31
C ASP A 154 2.85 4.21 7.98
N THR A 155 2.82 2.88 8.05
CA THR A 155 2.66 1.99 6.89
C THR A 155 2.32 0.57 7.36
N ALA A 156 1.80 -0.26 6.46
CA ALA A 156 1.54 -1.67 6.72
C ALA A 156 1.96 -2.55 5.54
N LEU A 157 2.48 -3.75 5.83
CA LEU A 157 2.93 -4.70 4.83
C LEU A 157 2.50 -6.12 5.19
N ASN A 158 1.65 -6.72 4.35
CA ASN A 158 1.38 -8.15 4.41
C ASN A 158 2.60 -8.89 3.89
N TRP A 159 3.20 -9.77 4.70
CA TRP A 159 4.43 -10.46 4.34
C TRP A 159 4.20 -11.75 3.51
N GLY A 160 2.94 -12.16 3.34
CA GLY A 160 2.58 -13.34 2.57
C GLY A 160 2.94 -14.67 3.25
N ASN A 161 3.23 -14.65 4.55
CA ASN A 161 3.45 -15.83 5.40
C ASN A 161 2.39 -15.95 6.52
N GLY A 162 1.21 -15.33 6.32
CA GLY A 162 0.17 -15.24 7.35
C GLY A 162 0.38 -14.12 8.36
N LYS A 163 1.42 -13.29 8.19
CA LYS A 163 1.71 -12.14 9.06
C LYS A 163 1.57 -10.81 8.31
N VAL A 164 1.08 -9.81 9.03
CA VAL A 164 1.11 -8.41 8.60
C VAL A 164 1.98 -7.61 9.56
N TYR A 165 2.81 -6.75 9.01
CA TYR A 165 3.72 -5.90 9.78
C TYR A 165 3.22 -4.46 9.69
N PHE A 166 2.85 -3.89 10.84
CA PHE A 166 2.40 -2.51 10.97
C PHE A 166 3.51 -1.67 11.58
N PHE A 167 3.83 -0.52 11.00
CA PHE A 167 4.94 0.32 11.43
C PHE A 167 4.42 1.64 12.00
N ARG A 168 5.07 2.12 13.06
CA ARG A 168 4.82 3.43 13.65
C ARG A 168 6.09 3.96 14.31
N GLY A 169 6.56 5.11 13.86
CA GLY A 169 7.80 5.73 14.35
C GLY A 169 9.00 4.80 14.21
N ALA A 170 9.60 4.42 15.34
CA ALA A 170 10.75 3.52 15.40
C ALA A 170 10.39 2.05 15.66
N GLN A 171 9.09 1.73 15.77
CA GLN A 171 8.61 0.42 16.17
C GLN A 171 7.71 -0.22 15.10
N TYR A 172 7.51 -1.52 15.22
CA TYR A 172 6.53 -2.26 14.43
C TYR A 172 5.79 -3.31 15.25
N LEU A 173 4.57 -3.64 14.84
CA LEU A 173 3.82 -4.80 15.28
C LEU A 173 3.89 -5.90 14.24
N ARG A 174 4.10 -7.16 14.68
CA ARG A 174 3.83 -8.34 13.86
C ARG A 174 2.47 -8.91 14.26
N TYR A 175 1.53 -8.87 13.34
CA TYR A 175 0.16 -9.33 13.53
C TYR A 175 -0.04 -10.68 12.84
N ASP A 176 -0.65 -11.64 13.54
CA ASP A 176 -1.05 -12.93 12.99
C ASP A 176 -2.48 -12.87 12.45
N ILE A 177 -2.62 -13.18 11.15
CA ILE A 177 -3.93 -13.13 10.48
C ILE A 177 -4.85 -14.26 10.94
N ALA A 178 -4.30 -15.44 11.25
CA ALA A 178 -5.09 -16.62 11.57
C ALA A 178 -5.66 -16.58 12.99
N SER A 179 -4.90 -16.07 13.96
CA SER A 179 -5.32 -15.91 15.35
C SER A 179 -5.89 -14.53 15.68
N ASP A 180 -5.91 -13.60 14.70
CA ASP A 180 -6.45 -12.24 14.86
C ASP A 180 -5.79 -11.49 16.04
N SER A 181 -4.48 -11.62 16.17
CA SER A 181 -3.75 -11.13 17.35
C SER A 181 -2.33 -10.65 17.05
N ILE A 182 -1.84 -9.72 17.87
CA ILE A 182 -0.44 -9.32 17.89
C ILE A 182 0.42 -10.48 18.41
N ASP A 183 1.52 -10.81 17.71
CA ASP A 183 2.45 -11.85 18.14
C ASP A 183 3.20 -11.42 19.43
N PRO A 184 3.51 -12.37 20.34
CA PRO A 184 4.34 -12.10 21.51
C PRO A 184 5.69 -11.47 21.13
N GLY A 185 6.10 -10.44 21.89
CA GLY A 185 7.31 -9.67 21.63
C GLY A 185 7.11 -8.46 20.71
N SER A 186 5.90 -8.21 20.22
CA SER A 186 5.53 -6.93 19.57
C SER A 186 4.85 -5.97 20.56
N PRO A 187 5.02 -4.64 20.44
CA PRO A 187 5.86 -3.96 19.46
C PRO A 187 7.35 -4.19 19.70
N ALA A 188 8.11 -4.23 18.62
CA ALA A 188 9.56 -4.37 18.62
C ALA A 188 10.22 -3.21 17.87
N ASP A 189 11.48 -2.93 18.18
CA ASP A 189 12.24 -1.86 17.54
C ASP A 189 12.67 -2.26 16.13
N ILE A 190 12.43 -1.36 15.17
CA ILE A 190 12.79 -1.59 13.77
C ILE A 190 14.30 -1.82 13.63
N ASP A 191 15.11 -1.06 14.37
CA ASP A 191 16.57 -1.09 14.26
C ASP A 191 17.18 -2.41 14.74
N ALA A 192 16.49 -3.09 15.66
CA ALA A 192 16.92 -4.37 16.21
C ALA A 192 16.44 -5.57 15.38
N SER A 193 15.35 -5.41 14.61
CA SER A 193 14.67 -6.54 13.94
C SER A 193 14.71 -6.51 12.42
N TRP A 194 14.99 -5.37 11.81
CA TRP A 194 15.00 -5.21 10.35
C TRP A 194 16.40 -4.84 9.87
N GLY A 195 17.14 -5.84 9.39
CA GLY A 195 18.56 -5.73 9.06
C GLY A 195 18.87 -4.51 8.18
N GLY A 196 19.55 -3.51 8.74
CA GLY A 196 19.94 -2.29 8.01
C GLY A 196 18.82 -1.27 7.74
N LEU A 197 17.55 -1.59 7.99
CA LEU A 197 16.43 -0.67 7.74
C LEU A 197 16.50 0.57 8.64
N GLY A 198 16.85 0.37 9.91
CA GLY A 198 17.09 1.45 10.88
C GLY A 198 18.15 2.45 10.46
N ALA A 199 19.32 1.93 10.09
CA ALA A 199 20.43 2.75 9.61
C ALA A 199 20.06 3.52 8.33
N ALA A 200 19.35 2.88 7.40
CA ALA A 200 18.99 3.48 6.12
C ALA A 200 17.99 4.64 6.25
N ARG A 201 17.04 4.56 7.18
CA ARG A 201 16.03 5.62 7.40
C ARG A 201 16.54 6.78 8.26
N ALA A 202 17.64 6.59 8.99
CA ALA A 202 18.24 7.60 9.88
C ALA A 202 17.21 8.28 10.81
N GLY A 203 16.32 7.47 11.41
CA GLY A 203 15.24 7.94 12.28
C GLY A 203 13.96 8.44 11.58
N SER A 204 13.95 8.54 10.25
CA SER A 204 12.75 8.89 9.50
C SER A 204 11.66 7.81 9.65
N PRO A 205 10.37 8.19 9.76
CA PRO A 205 9.28 7.23 9.71
C PRO A 205 9.19 6.61 8.31
N ILE A 206 8.76 5.36 8.24
CA ILE A 206 8.49 4.69 6.97
C ILE A 206 7.11 5.15 6.51
N ARG A 207 7.04 5.88 5.40
CA ARG A 207 5.80 6.50 4.90
C ARG A 207 4.99 5.61 3.97
N ALA A 208 5.61 4.61 3.37
CA ALA A 208 4.91 3.65 2.53
C ALA A 208 5.71 2.36 2.41
N SER A 209 5.01 1.26 2.19
CA SER A 209 5.63 -0.04 1.92
C SER A 209 4.85 -0.84 0.89
N TRP A 210 5.57 -1.60 0.07
CA TRP A 210 4.99 -2.57 -0.85
C TRP A 210 5.99 -3.70 -1.09
N SER A 211 5.56 -4.78 -1.74
CA SER A 211 6.41 -5.94 -1.97
C SER A 211 6.37 -6.48 -3.40
N ARG A 212 7.39 -7.24 -3.76
CA ARG A 212 7.36 -8.12 -4.94
C ARG A 212 7.37 -9.56 -4.46
N THR A 213 6.49 -10.36 -5.05
CA THR A 213 6.52 -11.82 -4.93
C THR A 213 7.40 -12.40 -6.03
N GLY A 214 8.18 -13.44 -5.70
CA GLY A 214 8.85 -14.23 -6.72
C GLY A 214 7.85 -15.06 -7.52
N ALA A 215 8.18 -15.43 -8.75
CA ALA A 215 7.49 -16.49 -9.45
C ALA A 215 7.64 -17.77 -8.60
N ALA A 216 6.55 -18.26 -8.03
CA ALA A 216 6.58 -19.54 -7.35
C ALA A 216 6.87 -20.63 -8.39
N ALA A 217 7.91 -21.44 -8.17
CA ALA A 217 7.99 -22.76 -8.77
C ALA A 217 6.82 -23.56 -8.19
N GLY A 218 5.73 -23.67 -8.96
CA GLY A 218 4.42 -24.16 -8.49
C GLY A 218 3.52 -22.98 -8.14
N GLY A 219 2.85 -22.44 -9.17
CA GLY A 219 1.97 -21.29 -9.05
C GLY A 219 0.84 -21.51 -8.06
N VAL A 220 0.57 -20.50 -7.24
CA VAL A 220 -0.81 -20.23 -6.88
C VAL A 220 -1.53 -19.87 -8.18
N ASP A 221 -2.42 -20.76 -8.57
CA ASP A 221 -3.27 -20.58 -9.73
C ASP A 221 -4.27 -19.46 -9.44
N PHE A 222 -4.17 -18.34 -10.16
CA PHE A 222 -5.15 -17.26 -10.12
C PHE A 222 -6.22 -17.40 -11.22
N SER A 223 -6.34 -18.58 -11.86
CA SER A 223 -7.35 -18.87 -12.90
C SER A 223 -8.80 -18.66 -12.44
N TYR A 224 -9.05 -18.56 -11.13
CA TYR A 224 -10.36 -18.19 -10.57
C TYR A 224 -10.72 -16.71 -10.76
N LEU A 225 -9.74 -15.85 -11.06
CA LEU A 225 -9.95 -14.47 -11.51
C LEU A 225 -9.85 -14.46 -13.03
N SER A 226 -10.95 -14.89 -13.68
CA SER A 226 -11.01 -14.96 -15.14
C SER A 226 -10.67 -13.61 -15.80
N ASP A 227 -10.01 -13.65 -16.95
CA ASP A 227 -9.70 -12.50 -17.82
C ASP A 227 -10.92 -11.61 -18.17
N ALA A 228 -12.15 -12.10 -17.93
CA ALA A 228 -13.38 -11.31 -18.04
C ALA A 228 -13.49 -10.20 -16.98
N PHE A 229 -12.81 -10.31 -15.84
CA PHE A 229 -12.85 -9.34 -14.73
C PHE A 229 -12.05 -8.05 -15.05
N PHE A 230 -10.90 -8.16 -15.72
CA PHE A 230 -10.10 -6.99 -16.10
C PHE A 230 -10.53 -6.34 -17.43
N SER A 231 -11.47 -6.94 -18.16
CA SER A 231 -12.05 -6.31 -19.35
C SER A 231 -12.85 -5.05 -19.02
N GLN A 232 -13.38 -4.90 -17.80
CA GLN A 232 -14.08 -3.67 -17.38
C GLN A 232 -13.14 -2.57 -16.87
N LEU A 233 -11.95 -2.92 -16.36
CA LEU A 233 -10.91 -1.92 -16.04
C LEU A 233 -10.12 -1.46 -17.29
N LYS A 234 -10.17 -2.23 -18.39
CA LYS A 234 -9.52 -1.87 -19.66
C LYS A 234 -10.26 -0.81 -20.49
N GLU A 235 -11.46 -0.37 -20.12
CA GLU A 235 -12.14 0.75 -20.83
C GLU A 235 -11.77 2.15 -20.31
N VAL A 236 -11.09 2.24 -19.16
CA VAL A 236 -10.65 3.55 -18.62
C VAL A 236 -9.31 4.00 -19.25
N CYS A 237 -8.47 3.09 -19.71
CA CYS A 237 -7.15 3.43 -20.28
C CYS A 237 -7.15 3.74 -21.80
N THR A 238 -8.27 3.60 -22.54
CA THR A 238 -8.27 3.77 -24.01
C THR A 238 -9.35 4.69 -24.60
N SER A 239 -10.27 5.26 -23.84
CA SER A 239 -11.30 6.14 -24.41
C SER A 239 -11.13 7.62 -24.06
N SER A 240 -10.10 8.26 -24.62
CA SER A 240 -10.10 9.71 -24.82
C SER A 240 -11.03 10.08 -25.99
N VAL A 241 -12.34 9.98 -25.78
CA VAL A 241 -13.32 10.65 -26.64
C VAL A 241 -14.24 11.47 -25.73
N ALA A 242 -14.15 12.79 -25.89
CA ALA A 242 -14.98 13.77 -25.21
C ALA A 242 -16.47 13.41 -25.31
N ARG A 243 -17.15 13.27 -24.16
CA ARG A 243 -18.63 13.24 -24.14
C ARG A 243 -19.18 14.66 -24.32
N PRO A 244 -20.19 14.86 -25.17
CA PRO A 244 -20.80 16.16 -25.38
C PRO A 244 -21.64 16.57 -24.16
N LYS A 245 -21.54 17.86 -23.78
CA LYS A 245 -22.44 18.49 -22.81
C LYS A 245 -23.85 18.54 -23.40
N THR A 246 -24.80 17.81 -22.81
CA THR A 246 -26.22 18.06 -23.04
C THR A 246 -26.68 19.18 -22.09
N SER A 247 -26.83 20.38 -22.66
CA SER A 247 -27.69 21.44 -22.12
C SER A 247 -29.14 20.97 -22.26
N SER A 248 -29.92 21.04 -21.18
CA SER A 248 -31.38 21.00 -21.28
C SER A 248 -31.93 22.39 -20.97
N ALA A 249 -32.74 22.87 -21.91
CA ALA A 249 -33.69 23.97 -21.77
C ALA A 249 -34.96 23.49 -21.07
#